data_AF-A0A974UW80-F1
#
_entry.id   AF-A0A974UW80-F1
#
_cell.length_a   1.000
_cell.length_b   1.000
_cell.length_c   1.000
_cell.angle_alpha   90.00
_cell.angle_beta   90.00
_cell.angle_gamma   90.00
#
_symmetry.space_group_name_H-M   'P 1'
#
loop_
_entity.id
_entity.type
_entity.pdbx_description
1 polymer ?
#
loop_
_entity_poly.entity_id
_entity_poly.type
_entity_poly.pdbx_seq_one_letter_code
_entity_poly.pdbx_strand_id
1 'polypeptide(L)' 'MDSVDLTGIAEPHMSTVFAILGYARQGRFTEAEAHRMIDRLRGLSSHDGPQRTAEPTEHPGGGTMPAPREPS' A
#
# COMPACT_ATOMS: atom_id res chain seq x y z
N MET A 1 -17.87 -9.41 -22.39
CA MET A 1 -17.37 -8.62 -21.25
C MET A 1 -17.86 -9.35 -20.02
N ASP A 2 -17.17 -10.45 -19.74
CA ASP A 2 -17.39 -11.25 -18.56
C ASP A 2 -17.14 -10.39 -17.32
N SER A 3 -17.86 -10.69 -16.24
CA SER A 3 -17.84 -9.91 -15.01
C SER A 3 -16.41 -9.87 -14.46
N VAL A 4 -15.77 -8.70 -14.50
CA VAL A 4 -14.44 -8.50 -13.91
C VAL A 4 -14.60 -8.62 -12.40
N ASP A 5 -13.96 -9.64 -11.83
CA ASP A 5 -13.90 -9.77 -10.38
C ASP A 5 -13.11 -8.59 -9.79
N LEU A 6 -13.68 -7.89 -8.82
CA LEU A 6 -13.04 -6.75 -8.16
C LEU A 6 -12.58 -7.09 -6.74
N THR A 7 -12.72 -8.36 -6.34
CA THR A 7 -12.30 -8.83 -5.02
C THR A 7 -10.80 -8.58 -4.82
N GLY A 8 -10.45 -7.92 -3.71
CA GLY A 8 -9.06 -7.63 -3.33
C GLY A 8 -8.44 -6.37 -3.95
N ILE A 9 -9.21 -5.57 -4.70
CA ILE A 9 -8.77 -4.25 -5.17
C ILE A 9 -9.15 -3.20 -4.13
N ALA A 10 -8.15 -2.54 -3.54
CA ALA A 10 -8.42 -1.46 -2.59
C ALA A 10 -9.12 -0.29 -3.28
N GLU A 11 -10.03 0.37 -2.57
CA GLU A 11 -10.81 1.53 -3.03
C GLU A 11 -9.99 2.63 -3.76
N PRO A 12 -8.75 3.00 -3.36
CA PRO A 12 -7.93 3.96 -4.13
C PRO A 12 -7.61 3.52 -5.57
N HIS A 13 -7.72 2.24 -5.89
CA HIS A 13 -7.38 1.71 -7.21
C HIS A 13 -8.60 1.43 -8.09
N MET A 14 -9.83 1.57 -7.58
CA MET A 14 -11.06 1.32 -8.32
C MET A 14 -11.21 2.23 -9.54
N SER A 15 -10.89 3.52 -9.40
CA SER A 15 -10.93 4.49 -10.51
C SER A 15 -10.00 4.10 -11.67
N THR A 16 -8.82 3.56 -11.35
CA THR A 16 -7.86 3.05 -12.32
C THR A 16 -8.38 1.81 -13.03
N VAL A 17 -9.05 0.90 -12.32
CA VAL A 17 -9.68 -0.28 -12.94
C VAL A 17 -10.78 0.13 -13.92
N PHE A 18 -11.66 1.07 -13.53
CA PHE A 18 -12.69 1.59 -14.44
C PHE A 18 -12.09 2.24 -15.69
N ALA A 19 -10.99 2.97 -15.55
CA ALA A 19 -10.28 3.55 -16.69
C ALA A 19 -9.72 2.47 -17.64
N ILE A 20 -9.07 1.43 -17.10
CA ILE A 20 -8.54 0.30 -17.89
C ILE A 20 -9.67 -0.37 -18.69
N LEU A 21 -10.80 -0.66 -18.06
CA LEU A 21 -11.96 -1.28 -18.72
C LEU A 21 -12.57 -0.36 -19.78
N GLY A 22 -12.67 0.94 -19.48
CA GLY A 22 -13.16 1.94 -20.44
C GLY A 22 -12.32 2.00 -21.71
N TYR A 23 -10.99 1.99 -21.57
CA TYR A 23 -10.07 1.99 -22.71
C TYR A 23 -10.04 0.65 -23.46
N ALA A 24 -10.16 -0.48 -22.77
CA ALA A 24 -10.29 -1.80 -23.40
C ALA A 24 -11.55 -1.87 -24.27
N ARG A 25 -12.68 -1.32 -23.79
CA ARG A 25 -13.94 -1.23 -24.56
C ARG A 25 -13.82 -0.33 -25.79
N GLN A 26 -12.90 0.64 -25.78
CA GLN A 26 -12.58 1.48 -26.94
C GLN A 26 -11.59 0.80 -27.91
N GLY A 27 -11.17 -0.43 -27.64
CA GLY A 27 -10.21 -1.16 -28.48
C GLY A 27 -8.78 -0.63 -28.38
N ARG A 28 -8.46 0.15 -27.34
CA ARG A 28 -7.10 0.67 -27.12
C ARG A 28 -6.13 -0.43 -26.68
N PHE A 29 -6.65 -1.47 -26.04
CA PHE A 29 -5.92 -2.68 -25.65
C PHE A 29 -6.83 -3.89 -25.88
N THR A 30 -6.21 -5.06 -25.96
CA THR A 30 -6.92 -6.34 -25.94
C THR A 30 -7.46 -6.64 -24.54
N GLU A 31 -8.48 -7.49 -24.46
CA GLU A 31 -9.06 -7.94 -23.19
C GLU A 31 -8.02 -8.64 -22.30
N ALA A 32 -7.10 -9.40 -22.90
CA ALA A 32 -5.99 -10.05 -22.20
C ALA A 32 -5.01 -9.03 -21.57
N GLU A 33 -4.74 -7.90 -22.24
CA GLU A 33 -3.88 -6.84 -21.71
C GLU A 33 -4.56 -6.12 -20.54
N ALA A 34 -5.85 -5.83 -20.65
CA ALA A 34 -6.63 -5.23 -19.58
C ALA A 34 -6.60 -6.10 -18.31
N HIS A 35 -6.79 -7.41 -18.44
CA HIS A 35 -6.70 -8.34 -17.30
C HIS A 35 -5.33 -8.34 -16.64
N ARG A 36 -4.23 -8.39 -17.41
CA ARG A 36 -2.86 -8.32 -16.85
C ARG A 36 -2.59 -7.03 -16.09
N MET A 37 -3.14 -5.91 -16.53
CA MET A 37 -3.00 -4.62 -15.85
C MET A 37 -3.76 -4.62 -14.51
N ILE A 38 -4.96 -5.19 -14.49
CA ILE A 38 -5.78 -5.32 -13.27
C ILE A 38 -5.13 -6.27 -12.26
N ASP A 39 -4.58 -7.39 -12.71
CA ASP A 39 -3.85 -8.34 -11.84
C ASP A 39 -2.61 -7.70 -11.20
N ARG A 40 -1.89 -6.85 -11.93
CA ARG A 40 -0.79 -6.07 -11.36
C ARG A 40 -1.28 -5.13 -10.26
N LEU A 41 -2.41 -4.45 -10.47
CA LEU A 41 -3.01 -3.56 -9.47
C LEU A 41 -3.40 -4.31 -8.18
N ARG A 42 -3.95 -5.52 -8.33
CA ARG A 42 -4.26 -6.42 -7.20
C ARG A 42 -3.01 -6.80 -6.40
N GLY A 43 -1.92 -7.12 -7.11
CA GLY A 43 -0.63 -7.42 -6.50
C GLY A 43 -0.04 -6.25 -5.69
N LEU A 44 -0.20 -5.02 -6.17
CA LEU A 44 0.23 -3.81 -5.45
C LEU A 44 -0.61 -3.53 -4.20
N SER A 45 -1.93 -3.73 -4.30
CA SER A 45 -2.86 -3.55 -3.17
C SER A 45 -2.57 -4.53 -2.02
N SER A 46 -2.12 -5.73 -2.36
CA SER A 46 -1.74 -6.75 -1.37
C SER A 46 -0.39 -6.45 -0.70
N HIS A 47 0.47 -5.63 -1.31
CA HIS A 47 1.78 -5.26 -0.76
C HIS A 47 1.73 -4.00 0.11
N ASP A 48 0.72 -3.15 -0.05
CA ASP A 48 0.41 -2.01 0.83
C ASP A 48 -0.38 -2.48 2.09
N GLY A 49 0.03 -3.62 2.67
CA GLY A 49 -0.27 -3.90 4.07
C GLY A 49 0.24 -2.74 4.92
N PRO A 50 -0.43 -2.41 6.04
CA PRO A 50 -0.33 -1.10 6.70
C PRO A 50 1.13 -0.70 6.73
N GLN A 51 1.47 0.38 6.03
CA GLN A 51 2.77 1.01 6.19
C GLN A 51 2.95 1.10 7.69
N ARG A 52 3.85 0.26 8.20
CA ARG A 52 4.24 0.26 9.60
C ARG A 52 4.74 1.67 9.77
N THR A 53 3.88 2.54 10.31
CA THR A 53 4.24 3.83 10.85
C THR A 53 5.52 3.55 11.57
N ALA A 54 6.63 4.03 11.02
CA ALA A 54 7.89 4.03 11.72
C ALA A 54 7.56 4.81 12.99
N GLU A 55 7.31 4.09 14.08
CA GLU A 55 7.21 4.69 15.38
C GLU A 55 8.50 5.49 15.53
N PRO A 56 8.42 6.81 15.78
CA PRO A 56 9.60 7.61 15.92
C PRO A 56 10.39 6.99 17.07
N THR A 57 11.55 6.43 16.72
CA THR A 57 12.56 5.91 17.63
C THR A 57 12.55 6.74 18.90
N GLU A 58 12.15 6.10 20.00
CA GLU A 58 12.27 6.66 21.33
C GLU A 58 13.74 7.05 21.51
N HIS A 59 14.04 8.34 21.39
CA HIS A 59 15.34 8.87 21.78
C HIS A 59 15.46 8.64 23.29
N PRO A 60 16.46 7.87 23.78
CA PRO A 60 16.76 7.83 25.21
C PRO A 60 17.47 9.13 25.58
N GLY A 61 16.69 10.20 25.71
CA GLY A 61 17.15 11.51 26.15
C GLY A 61 16.56 11.85 27.51
N GLY A 62 17.36 11.69 28.56
CA GLY A 62 17.29 12.57 29.73
C GLY A 62 16.76 11.97 31.04
N GLY A 63 17.65 11.91 32.03
CA GLY A 63 17.36 11.70 33.45
C GLY A 63 17.91 10.38 33.96
N THR A 64 18.83 10.28 34.91
CA THR A 64 19.32 11.24 35.92
C THR A 64 20.70 10.74 36.33
N MET A 65 21.69 11.61 36.40
CA MET A 65 23.02 11.26 36.90
C MET A 65 22.94 11.03 38.42
N PRO A 66 23.31 9.87 38.98
CA PRO A 66 23.32 9.68 40.43
C PRO A 66 24.51 10.42 41.06
N ALA A 67 24.23 11.11 42.17
CA ALA A 67 25.20 11.91 42.94
C ALA A 67 26.43 11.09 43.42
N PRO A 68 27.62 11.71 43.51
CA PRO A 68 28.78 11.04 44.09
C PRO A 68 28.57 10.84 45.59
N ARG A 69 28.82 9.62 46.06
CA ARG A 69 28.81 9.28 47.49
C ARG A 69 30.14 9.71 48.10
N GLU A 70 30.10 10.64 49.05
CA GLU A 70 31.27 10.98 49.87
C GLU A 70 31.62 9.81 50.81
N PRO A 71 32.89 9.41 50.93
CA PRO A 71 33.33 8.43 51.92
C PRO A 71 33.54 9.11 53.29
N SER A 72 32.97 8.50 54.34
CA SER A 72 33.33 8.75 55.75
C SER A 72 34.50 7.89 56.19
#